data_AF-A0A1V1W8H3-F1
#
_entry.id   AF-A0A1V1W8H3-F1
#
_cell.length_a   1.000
_cell.length_b   1.000
_cell.length_c   1.000
_cell.angle_alpha   90.00
_cell.angle_beta   90.00
_cell.angle_gamma   90.00
#
_symmetry.space_group_name_H-M   'P 1'
#
loop_
_entity.id
_entity.type
_entity.pdbx_description
1 polymer ?
#
loop_
_entity_poly.entity_id
_entity_poly.type
_entity_poly.pdbx_seq_one_letter_code
_entity_poly.pdbx_strand_id
1 'polypeptide(L)' 'MANKTSTYLLVEERLGKNLSRYVLAGRRQTPKRSWNAIARELHERTQVAVTSETLRLWFFDMDKELDPEPAAKSA' A
#
# COMPACT_ATOMS: atom_id res chain seq x y z
N MET A 1 11.83 5.53 7.23
CA MET A 1 11.76 4.06 7.30
C MET A 1 10.38 3.70 7.82
N ALA A 2 9.55 2.99 7.06
CA ALA A 2 8.25 2.55 7.56
C ALA A 2 8.46 1.68 8.80
N ASN A 3 7.84 2.05 9.92
CA ASN A 3 7.97 1.31 11.17
C ASN A 3 7.23 -0.02 10.99
N LYS A 4 7.97 -1.10 10.70
CA LYS A 4 7.39 -2.40 10.33
C LYS A 4 6.71 -3.01 11.56
N THR A 5 5.38 -2.98 11.56
CA THR A 5 4.56 -3.65 12.57
C THR A 5 4.63 -5.17 12.44
N SER A 6 4.24 -5.91 13.48
CA SER A 6 4.15 -7.39 13.39
C SER A 6 3.22 -7.85 12.27
N THR A 7 2.13 -7.12 12.04
CA THR A 7 1.20 -7.39 10.92
C THR A 7 1.89 -7.19 9.57
N TYR A 8 2.74 -6.17 9.43
CA TYR A 8 3.52 -5.94 8.21
C TYR A 8 4.43 -7.13 7.91
N LEU A 9 5.16 -7.62 8.92
CA LEU A 9 6.07 -8.76 8.77
C LEU A 9 5.32 -10.05 8.44
N LEU A 10 4.19 -10.30 9.09
CA LEU A 10 3.32 -11.45 8.80
C LEU A 10 2.80 -11.43 7.36
N VAL A 11 2.47 -10.25 6.83
CA VAL A 11 2.06 -10.10 5.43
C VAL A 11 3.24 -10.42 4.49
N GLU A 12 4.45 -9.92 4.76
CA GLU A 12 5.62 -10.25 3.93
C GLU A 12 5.92 -11.75 3.92
N GLU A 13 5.86 -12.39 5.10
CA GLU A 13 6.06 -13.83 5.26
C GLU A 13 5.05 -14.63 4.42
N ARG A 14 3.75 -14.36 4.59
CA ARG A 14 2.69 -15.10 3.88
C ARG A 14 2.63 -14.79 2.38
N LEU A 15 3.00 -13.58 1.99
CA LEU A 15 3.12 -13.19 0.58
C LEU A 15 4.35 -13.83 -0.08
N GLY A 16 5.35 -14.24 0.71
CA GLY A 16 6.64 -14.71 0.23
C GLY A 16 7.43 -13.64 -0.53
N LYS A 17 7.08 -12.36 -0.35
CA LYS A 17 7.62 -11.22 -1.10
C LYS A 17 7.71 -9.98 -0.22
N ASN A 18 8.63 -9.09 -0.57
CA ASN A 18 8.70 -7.77 0.04
C ASN A 18 7.43 -6.96 -0.28
N LEU A 19 6.72 -6.54 0.77
CA LEU A 19 5.43 -5.86 0.65
C LEU A 19 5.56 -4.48 0.00
N SER A 20 6.64 -3.74 0.30
CA SER A 20 6.88 -2.42 -0.31
C SER A 20 7.02 -2.52 -1.84
N ARG A 21 7.79 -3.49 -2.33
CA ARG A 21 7.94 -3.74 -3.78
C ARG A 21 6.61 -4.16 -4.41
N TYR A 22 5.84 -5.00 -3.72
CA TYR A 22 4.53 -5.43 -4.20
C TYR A 22 3.57 -4.25 -4.38
N VAL A 23 3.44 -3.42 -3.35
CA VAL A 23 2.57 -2.24 -3.34
C VAL A 23 3.03 -1.23 -4.39
N LEU A 24 4.35 -0.95 -4.46
CA LEU A 24 4.91 -0.03 -5.45
C LEU A 24 4.65 -0.49 -6.89
N ALA A 25 4.80 -1.78 -7.17
CA ALA A 25 4.48 -2.35 -8.48
C ALA A 25 3.00 -2.18 -8.81
N GLY A 26 2.09 -2.44 -7.86
CA GLY A 26 0.65 -2.24 -8.05
C GLY A 26 0.25 -0.78 -8.29
N ARG A 27 0.87 0.16 -7.57
CA ARG A 27 0.59 1.61 -7.71
C ARG A 27 1.19 2.21 -8.99
N ARG A 28 2.27 1.63 -9.54
CA ARG A 28 2.90 2.06 -10.80
C ARG A 28 2.32 1.39 -12.06
N GLN A 29 1.50 0.35 -11.93
CA GLN A 29 0.81 -0.25 -13.09
C GLN A 29 -0.12 0.75 -13.78
N THR A 30 -0.37 0.51 -15.07
CA THR A 30 -1.40 1.21 -15.85
C THR A 30 -2.43 0.18 -16.32
N PRO A 31 -3.71 0.28 -15.89
CA PRO A 31 -4.26 1.29 -14.98
C PRO A 31 -3.72 1.18 -13.54
N LYS A 32 -3.60 2.32 -12.84
CA LYS A 32 -3.15 2.39 -11.44
C LYS A 32 -4.10 1.59 -10.56
N ARG A 33 -3.58 0.67 -9.74
CA ARG A 33 -4.42 0.01 -8.73
C ARG A 33 -4.69 0.96 -7.57
N SER A 34 -5.94 0.98 -7.10
CA SER A 34 -6.33 1.70 -5.89
C SER A 34 -5.80 0.99 -4.64
N TRP A 35 -5.65 1.73 -3.54
CA TRP A 35 -5.27 1.15 -2.25
C TRP A 35 -6.21 0.05 -1.78
N ASN A 36 -7.52 0.21 -2.03
CA ASN A 36 -8.52 -0.81 -1.70
C ASN A 36 -8.32 -2.09 -2.52
N ALA A 37 -8.05 -1.97 -3.83
CA ALA A 37 -7.77 -3.13 -4.67
C ALA A 37 -6.53 -3.91 -4.19
N ILE A 38 -5.46 -3.20 -3.81
CA ILE A 38 -4.24 -3.81 -3.27
C ILE A 38 -4.52 -4.48 -1.91
N ALA A 39 -5.26 -3.81 -1.02
CA ALA A 39 -5.62 -4.35 0.29
C ALA A 39 -6.44 -5.65 0.17
N ARG A 40 -7.45 -5.65 -0.71
CA ARG A 40 -8.27 -6.83 -0.98
C ARG A 40 -7.43 -7.99 -1.51
N GLU A 41 -6.57 -7.74 -2.49
CA GLU A 41 -5.72 -8.79 -3.07
C GLU A 41 -4.72 -9.34 -2.04
N LEU A 42 -4.16 -8.48 -1.18
CA LEU A 42 -3.31 -8.91 -0.06
C LEU A 42 -4.10 -9.79 0.90
N HIS A 43 -5.34 -9.43 1.24
CA HIS A 43 -6.18 -10.25 2.08
C HIS A 43 -6.48 -11.62 1.43
N GLU A 44 -6.86 -11.64 0.15
CA GLU A 44 -7.14 -12.88 -0.59
C GLU A 44 -5.91 -13.82 -0.59
N ARG A 45 -4.70 -13.28 -0.78
CA ARG A 45 -3.46 -14.08 -0.86
C ARG A 45 -2.89 -14.48 0.50
N THR A 46 -2.95 -13.59 1.49
CA THR A 46 -2.26 -13.79 2.78
C THR A 46 -3.22 -14.17 3.90
N GLN A 47 -4.53 -14.04 3.69
CA GLN A 47 -5.57 -14.21 4.73
C GLN A 47 -5.35 -13.30 5.95
N VAL A 48 -4.53 -12.24 5.82
CA VAL A 48 -4.32 -11.23 6.85
C VAL A 48 -5.29 -10.08 6.58
N ALA A 49 -6.01 -9.62 7.61
CA ALA A 49 -6.90 -8.48 7.50
C ALA A 49 -6.07 -7.18 7.41
N VAL A 50 -5.87 -6.70 6.18
CA VAL A 50 -5.21 -5.41 5.90
C VAL A 50 -6.22 -4.51 5.20
N THR A 51 -6.44 -3.32 5.73
CA THR A 51 -7.34 -2.32 5.13
C THR A 51 -6.56 -1.35 4.23
N SER A 52 -7.28 -0.60 3.38
CA SER A 52 -6.67 0.48 2.60
C SER A 52 -6.07 1.58 3.48
N GLU A 53 -6.67 1.85 4.64
CA GLU A 53 -6.13 2.80 5.63
C GLU A 53 -4.79 2.33 6.18
N THR A 54 -4.68 1.06 6.56
CA THR A 54 -3.43 0.48 7.05
C THR A 54 -2.31 0.56 6.01
N LEU A 55 -2.62 0.30 4.73
CA LEU A 55 -1.64 0.47 3.65
C LEU A 55 -1.21 1.93 3.50
N ARG A 56 -2.14 2.89 3.53
CA ARG A 56 -1.80 4.31 3.47
C ARG A 56 -0.91 4.74 4.63
N LEU A 57 -1.14 4.22 5.84
CA LEU A 57 -0.29 4.51 6.99
C LEU A 57 1.12 3.93 6.83
N TRP A 58 1.26 2.70 6.34
CA TRP A 58 2.58 2.09 6.10
C TRP A 58 3.33 2.72 4.93
N PHE A 59 2.61 3.25 3.95
CA PHE A 59 3.16 3.79 2.71
C PHE A 59 2.81 5.27 2.53
N PHE A 60 2.72 6.02 3.63
CA PHE A 60 2.28 7.42 3.64
C PHE A 60 3.13 8.32 2.74
N ASP A 61 4.46 8.17 2.79
CA ASP A 61 5.36 8.91 1.92
C ASP A 61 5.12 8.59 0.43
N MET A 62 4.89 7.31 0.10
CA MET A 62 4.58 6.90 -1.28
C MET A 62 3.23 7.41 -1.77
N ASP A 63 2.24 7.53 -0.89
CA ASP A 63 0.93 8.07 -1.25
C ASP A 63 1.07 9.53 -1.69
N LYS A 64 1.82 10.34 -0.93
CA LYS A 64 2.11 11.74 -1.27
C LYS A 64 2.88 11.91 -2.57
N GLU A 65 3.82 11.02 -2.87
CA GLU A 65 4.61 11.10 -4.11
C GLU A 65 3.81 10.67 -5.36
N LEU A 66 2.93 9.68 -5.23
CA LEU A 66 2.21 9.08 -6.37
C LEU A 66 0.84 9.71 -6.64
N ASP A 67 0.27 10.35 -5.63
CA ASP A 67 -0.98 11.10 -5.65
C ASP A 67 -0.75 12.44 -4.93
N PRO A 68 0.01 13.37 -5.54
CA PRO A 68 0.19 14.69 -4.95
C PRO A 68 -1.19 15.34 -4.87
N GLU A 69 -1.58 15.71 -3.65
CA GLU A 69 -2.80 16.49 -3.39
C GLU A 69 -2.86 17.62 -4.42
N PRO A 70 -3.97 17.78 -5.18
CA PRO A 70 -4.04 18.83 -6.19
C PRO A 70 -3.80 20.14 -5.47
N ALA A 71 -2.68 20.80 -5.80
CA ALA A 71 -2.26 22.04 -5.17
C ALA A 71 -3.49 22.93 -4.99
N ALA A 72 -3.89 23.13 -3.74
CA ALA A 72 -5.06 23.91 -3.40
C ALA A 72 -4.93 25.22 -4.17
N LYS A 73 -5.85 25.44 -5.14
CA LYS A 73 -5.91 26.67 -5.90
C LYS A 73 -5.98 27.79 -4.88
N SER A 74 -4.88 28.52 -4.75
CA SER A 74 -4.87 29.79 -4.02
C SER A 74 -5.85 30.69 -4.75
N ALA A 75 -6.89 31.09 -4.03
CA ALA A 75 -7.91 32.03 -4.46
C ALA A 75 -7.31 33.42 -4.68
#